data_AF-B0WEA5-F1
#
_entry.id   AF-B0WEA5-F1
#
_cell.length_a   1.000
_cell.length_b   1.000
_cell.length_c   1.000
_cell.angle_alpha   90.00
_cell.angle_beta   90.00
_cell.angle_gamma   90.00
#
_symmetry.space_group_name_H-M   'P 1'
#
loop_
_entity.id
_entity.type
_entity.pdbx_description
1 polymer ?
#
loop_
_entity_poly.entity_id
_entity_poly.type
_entity_poly.pdbx_seq_one_letter_code
_entity_poly.pdbx_strand_id
1 'polypeptide(L)'
;MAENEDMSNSSSNSSNSSSREDMHFFEGVEKLLEIWFEPNPSNKGADLRKIPRPMWEALLKTVRCEIISFTRNEQIDAYVLR
;
A
#
# COMPACT_ATOMS: atom_id res chain seq x y z
N MET A 1 15.92 -66.85 23.33
CA MET A 1 14.93 -65.82 22.97
C MET A 1 15.63 -64.49 23.19
N ALA A 2 16.31 -64.02 22.15
CA ALA A 2 16.98 -62.73 22.10
C ALA A 2 16.60 -62.17 20.74
N GLU A 3 15.90 -61.05 20.76
CA GLU A 3 15.24 -60.46 19.61
C GLU A 3 16.29 -59.83 18.68
N ASN A 4 16.27 -60.24 17.41
CA ASN A 4 16.87 -59.52 16.31
C ASN A 4 15.81 -58.57 15.76
N GLU A 5 16.04 -57.26 15.74
CA GLU A 5 15.30 -56.37 14.85
C GLU A 5 16.23 -55.39 14.12
N ASP A 6 15.92 -55.26 12.83
CA ASP A 6 16.69 -54.78 11.70
C ASP A 6 17.25 -53.36 11.77
N MET A 7 18.48 -53.21 11.28
CA MET A 7 18.95 -51.96 10.68
C MET A 7 18.23 -51.75 9.34
N SER A 8 17.28 -50.81 9.28
CA SER A 8 16.84 -50.22 8.01
C SER A 8 17.28 -48.76 7.93
N ASN A 9 18.35 -48.54 7.18
CA ASN A 9 18.85 -47.23 6.81
C ASN A 9 17.93 -46.61 5.76
N SER A 10 16.88 -45.92 6.20
CA SER A 10 16.07 -45.06 5.32
C SER A 10 16.64 -43.65 5.37
N SER A 11 17.59 -43.37 4.47
CA SER A 11 17.93 -41.99 4.09
C SER A 11 16.72 -41.38 3.39
N SER A 12 15.76 -40.91 4.18
CA SER A 12 14.70 -40.03 3.71
C SER A 12 15.36 -38.72 3.34
N ASN A 13 15.71 -38.58 2.06
CA ASN A 13 15.98 -37.31 1.42
C ASN A 13 14.68 -36.51 1.52
N SER A 14 14.48 -35.84 2.65
CA SER A 14 13.38 -34.90 2.83
C SER A 14 13.72 -33.70 1.99
N SER A 15 13.32 -33.78 0.72
CA SER A 15 13.36 -32.69 -0.24
C SER A 15 12.75 -31.47 0.43
N ASN A 16 13.61 -30.48 0.60
CA ASN A 16 13.43 -29.21 1.27
C ASN A 16 12.18 -28.48 0.74
N SER A 17 10.98 -28.82 1.20
CA SER A 17 9.79 -27.99 1.01
C SER A 17 9.70 -27.02 2.17
N SER A 18 10.70 -26.14 2.29
CA SER A 18 10.52 -24.88 2.99
C SER A 18 9.57 -24.01 2.15
N SER A 19 8.32 -24.44 1.97
CA SER A 19 7.23 -23.53 1.64
C SER A 19 7.00 -22.72 2.91
N ARG A 20 7.91 -21.78 3.17
CA ARG A 20 7.57 -20.58 3.91
C ARG A 20 6.48 -19.98 3.06
N GLU A 21 5.22 -20.28 3.40
CA GLU A 21 4.09 -19.53 2.89
C GLU A 21 4.48 -18.07 3.06
N ASP A 22 4.62 -17.35 1.95
CA ASP A 22 4.93 -15.94 1.96
C ASP A 22 3.80 -15.26 2.75
N MET A 23 4.03 -15.09 4.06
CA MET A 23 3.06 -14.44 4.95
C MET A 23 3.04 -12.97 4.56
N HIS A 24 2.17 -12.65 3.60
CA HIS A 24 1.91 -11.29 3.17
C HIS A 24 1.25 -10.54 4.33
N PHE A 25 2.07 -9.75 5.04
CA PHE A 25 1.61 -8.86 6.09
C PHE A 25 1.12 -7.54 5.49
N PHE A 26 -0.09 -7.13 5.87
CA PHE A 26 -0.69 -5.86 5.48
C PHE A 26 -0.94 -4.99 6.71
N GLU A 27 -0.43 -3.75 6.70
CA GLU A 27 -0.74 -2.75 7.72
C GLU A 27 -2.02 -2.02 7.30
N GLY A 28 -3.16 -2.40 7.88
CA GLY A 28 -4.47 -1.81 7.53
C GLY A 28 -4.82 -0.50 8.23
N VAL A 29 -3.95 0.01 9.12
CA VAL A 29 -4.22 1.27 9.83
C VAL A 29 -3.85 2.46 8.93
N GLU A 30 -4.84 3.31 8.68
CA GLU A 30 -4.70 4.51 7.86
C GLU A 30 -3.98 5.64 8.59
N LYS A 31 -3.38 6.54 7.81
CA LYS A 31 -2.74 7.77 8.30
C LYS A 31 -3.47 8.96 7.69
N LEU A 32 -4.09 9.78 8.54
CA LEU A 32 -4.90 10.93 8.12
C LEU A 32 -4.11 12.24 8.26
N LEU A 33 -4.10 13.07 7.21
CA LEU A 33 -3.52 14.42 7.19
C LEU A 33 -4.57 15.40 6.65
N GLU A 34 -4.84 16.46 7.41
CA GLU A 34 -5.78 17.52 7.05
C GLU A 34 -5.12 18.89 7.19
N ILE A 35 -5.25 19.75 6.17
CA ILE A 35 -4.65 21.08 6.12
C ILE A 35 -5.70 22.10 5.66
N TRP A 36 -5.89 23.15 6.46
CA TRP A 36 -6.79 24.25 6.14
C TRP A 36 -5.99 25.51 5.79
N PHE A 37 -6.42 26.18 4.72
CA PHE A 37 -5.83 27.45 4.28
C PHE A 37 -6.84 28.59 4.50
N GLU A 38 -6.33 29.77 4.87
CA GLU A 38 -7.14 30.99 4.87
C GLU A 38 -7.29 31.55 3.44
N PRO A 39 -8.40 32.23 3.12
CA PRO A 39 -8.56 32.90 1.84
C PRO A 39 -7.46 33.93 1.58
N ASN A 40 -6.91 33.94 0.36
CA ASN A 40 -5.89 34.91 -0.02
C ASN A 40 -6.52 36.28 -0.29
N PRO A 41 -6.22 37.34 0.49
CA PRO A 41 -6.84 38.66 0.30
C PRO A 41 -6.44 39.32 -1.02
N SER A 42 -5.26 39.02 -1.55
CA SER A 42 -4.73 39.56 -2.80
C SER A 42 -5.17 38.76 -4.03
N ASN A 43 -5.65 37.52 -3.85
CA ASN A 43 -6.12 36.67 -4.94
C ASN A 43 -7.43 35.96 -4.55
N LYS A 44 -8.55 36.64 -4.80
CA LYS A 44 -9.90 36.11 -4.58
C LYS A 44 -10.23 34.86 -5.41
N GLY A 45 -9.42 34.54 -6.43
CA GLY A 45 -9.55 33.36 -7.24
C GLY A 45 -8.66 32.19 -6.82
N ALA A 46 -7.91 32.30 -5.72
CA ALA A 46 -7.10 31.19 -5.21
C ALA A 46 -8.00 30.03 -4.77
N ASP A 47 -7.80 28.86 -5.38
CA ASP A 47 -8.59 27.65 -5.11
C ASP A 47 -7.67 26.43 -5.35
N LEU A 48 -7.61 25.52 -4.38
CA LEU A 48 -6.77 24.32 -4.46
C LEU A 48 -7.19 23.40 -5.62
N ARG A 49 -8.45 23.47 -6.07
CA ARG A 49 -8.94 22.71 -7.23
C ARG A 49 -8.35 23.17 -8.56
N LYS A 50 -7.66 24.33 -8.57
CA LYS A 50 -6.91 24.82 -9.74
C LYS A 50 -5.51 24.21 -9.85
N ILE A 51 -5.05 23.45 -8.85
CA ILE A 51 -3.77 22.74 -8.91
C ILE A 51 -3.85 21.69 -10.02
N PRO A 52 -2.95 21.72 -11.03
CA PRO A 52 -2.95 20.75 -12.11
C PRO A 52 -2.74 19.33 -11.61
N ARG A 53 -3.47 18.38 -12.21
CA ARG A 53 -3.35 16.94 -11.93
C ARG A 53 -1.90 16.41 -11.88
N PRO A 54 -0.99 16.79 -12.79
CA PRO A 54 0.40 16.31 -12.74
C PRO A 54 1.15 16.71 -11.45
N MET A 55 0.78 17.83 -10.81
CA MET A 55 1.40 18.22 -9.54
C MET A 55 0.96 17.31 -8.40
N TRP A 56 -0.32 16.92 -8.36
CA TRP A 56 -0.81 15.93 -7.40
C TRP A 56 -0.16 14.56 -7.61
N GLU A 57 0.00 14.14 -8.86
CA GLU A 57 0.69 12.88 -9.19
C GLU A 57 2.16 12.91 -8.78
N ALA A 58 2.86 14.03 -9.00
CA ALA A 58 4.23 14.20 -8.54
C ALA A 58 4.33 14.14 -7.00
N LEU A 59 3.39 14.77 -6.30
CA LEU A 59 3.32 14.73 -4.84
C LEU A 59 3.07 13.30 -4.34
N LEU A 60 2.10 12.58 -4.88
CA LEU A 60 1.75 11.23 -4.43
C LEU A 60 2.88 10.22 -4.67
N LYS A 61 3.67 10.40 -5.75
CA LYS A 61 4.89 9.62 -5.98
C LYS A 61 5.90 9.73 -4.84
N THR A 62 5.98 10.87 -4.14
CA THR A 62 6.90 11.04 -2.99
C THR A 62 6.52 10.14 -1.81
N VAL A 63 5.24 9.80 -1.68
CA VAL A 63 4.70 8.89 -0.66
C VAL A 63 4.38 7.49 -1.20
N ARG A 64 4.85 7.17 -2.41
CA ARG A 64 4.65 5.88 -3.10
C ARG A 64 3.17 5.53 -3.33
N CYS A 65 2.32 6.53 -3.48
CA CYS A 65 0.93 6.36 -3.85
C CYS A 65 0.68 6.74 -5.29
N GLU A 66 -0.35 6.15 -5.88
CA GLU A 66 -0.83 6.51 -7.22
C GLU A 66 -2.34 6.69 -7.22
N ILE A 67 -2.85 7.56 -8.11
CA ILE A 67 -4.29 7.76 -8.26
C ILE A 67 -4.84 6.69 -9.20
N ILE A 68 -5.83 5.93 -8.74
CA ILE A 68 -6.50 4.89 -9.54
C ILE A 68 -7.89 5.30 -10.04
N SER A 69 -8.54 6.24 -9.35
CA SER A 69 -9.86 6.75 -9.74
C SER A 69 -10.02 8.20 -9.30
N PHE A 70 -10.88 8.93 -10.02
CA PHE A 70 -11.16 10.34 -9.77
C PHE A 70 -12.64 10.64 -10.02
N THR A 71 -13.24 11.35 -9.06
CA THR A 71 -14.59 11.92 -9.18
C THR A 71 -14.56 13.37 -8.71
N ARG A 72 -15.35 14.22 -9.36
CA ARG A 72 -15.47 15.65 -9.04
C ARG A 72 -16.93 16.05 -8.92
N ASN A 73 -17.21 16.97 -8.00
CA ASN A 73 -18.45 17.73 -7.99
C ASN A 73 -18.17 19.23 -7.83
N GLU A 74 -19.21 20.02 -7.54
CA GLU A 74 -19.09 21.48 -7.39
C GLU A 74 -18.23 21.93 -6.21
N GLN A 75 -18.03 21.07 -5.19
CA GLN A 75 -17.37 21.43 -3.93
C GLN A 75 -16.04 20.71 -3.71
N ILE A 76 -15.89 19.48 -4.20
CA ILE A 76 -14.76 18.60 -3.88
C ILE A 76 -14.25 17.81 -5.08
N ASP A 77 -12.93 17.60 -5.08
CA ASP A 77 -12.21 16.66 -5.92
C ASP A 77 -11.82 15.44 -5.06
N ALA A 78 -12.31 14.26 -5.41
CA ALA A 78 -12.06 13.02 -4.68
C ALA A 78 -11.17 12.08 -5.52
N TYR A 79 -10.12 11.55 -4.89
CA TYR A 79 -9.14 10.67 -5.51
C TYR A 79 -9.06 9.36 -4.71
N VAL A 80 -9.19 8.23 -5.39
CA VAL A 80 -8.88 6.92 -4.80
C VAL A 80 -7.41 6.60 -5.05
N LEU A 81 -6.70 6.19 -4.02
CA LEU A 81 -5.27 5.93 -4.04
C LEU A 81 -4.96 4.43 -3.92
N ARG A 82 -3.83 4.01 -4.50
CA ARG A 82 -3.18 2.72 -4.24
C ARG A 82 -1.75 2.92 -3.80
#